data_AF-A0A078FHZ2-F1
#
_entry.id   AF-A0A078FHZ2-F1
#
_cell.length_a   1.000
_cell.length_b   1.000
_cell.length_c   1.000
_cell.angle_alpha   90.00
_cell.angle_beta   90.00
_cell.angle_gamma   90.00
#
_symmetry.space_group_name_H-M   'P 1'
#
loop_
_entity.id
_entity.type
_entity.pdbx_description
1 polymer ?
#
loop_
_entity_poly.entity_id
_entity_poly.type
_entity_poly.pdbx_seq_one_letter_code
_entity_poly.pdbx_strand_id
1 'polypeptide(L)'
;MKNRRKRGVGDVVVSWRRFFRFVALFVSSFLVFSALFIFLGKFRPSIKAVHGGSVPPVMVAPVHEAVKFPDQTLIFIKYQSSSRLLTKDYLFCVFAHTNDSSKVYKELPFAVEISDPGRQIVRCSAVPRHHTVSLAVTRWTVDNRFLVGATYQWDRLVYDAVIDHDNTTVAFVKGLNLRPGKVADVSRYECVYGWDLAKPKFLLRSQVISAAQEIVRCKTPLTVLKGPRVAQSSAVKVSVRIKGSGMLPSVAHPINLAVRVKDLTYGERKQFETCVCTMTRNAANVLREWVMYQAGIGVSRWFIYDNNSDDDIVSEVENLKNSGYNVSRHFWPWIKTQEAGFANCAIRAKRDCDWVAFIDVDEFFYIPSGQTLTQVIKKYTTPSSSSSKIGEIRTSCHSFGPSGLKDPPRRGVMASYTCRMSQPERHKSIVRPETLNTTLINVVHHFQLKEGFTFVDVEKDAMIINHYKYQVWDIFKEKFKRRVATYVADWQDKENVGSKDRTPGLGTRPVEPSDWAERFCEVRDNGLKDWVLENFVDRKTQRLVWEGERNIMVGEVVAQMGLC
;
A
#
# COMPACT_ATOMS: atom_id res chain seq x y z
N MET A 1 -58.27 44.01 21.05
CA MET A 1 -58.27 44.21 22.52
C MET A 1 -58.33 42.85 23.20
N LYS A 2 -57.50 42.67 24.26
CA LYS A 2 -57.47 41.66 25.37
C LYS A 2 -58.51 40.51 25.33
N ASN A 3 -58.24 39.24 25.69
CA ASN A 3 -57.31 38.71 26.69
C ASN A 3 -57.16 37.16 26.62
N ARG A 4 -56.15 36.65 27.35
CA ARG A 4 -55.58 35.28 27.41
C ARG A 4 -56.41 34.18 28.12
N ARG A 5 -56.11 32.93 27.69
CA ARG A 5 -55.92 31.62 28.41
C ARG A 5 -56.97 31.09 29.40
N LYS A 6 -57.32 29.80 29.23
CA LYS A 6 -57.08 28.72 30.22
C LYS A 6 -57.07 27.34 29.55
N ARG A 7 -56.03 26.53 29.84
CA ARG A 7 -55.92 25.10 29.51
C ARG A 7 -56.74 24.30 30.52
N GLY A 8 -57.65 23.45 30.04
CA GLY A 8 -58.35 22.43 30.80
C GLY A 8 -57.70 21.06 30.59
N VAL A 9 -57.52 20.35 31.71
CA VAL A 9 -56.95 19.01 31.86
C VAL A 9 -57.98 17.96 31.42
N GLY A 10 -57.55 16.91 30.72
CA GLY A 10 -58.35 15.73 30.39
C GLY A 10 -57.55 14.46 30.64
N ASP A 11 -58.19 13.52 31.35
CA ASP A 11 -57.67 12.33 32.02
C ASP A 11 -56.89 11.31 31.17
N VAL A 12 -55.84 10.72 31.76
CA VAL A 12 -55.28 9.43 31.33
C VAL A 12 -55.59 8.38 32.39
N VAL A 13 -56.60 7.56 32.14
CA VAL A 13 -56.96 6.41 32.97
C VAL A 13 -55.94 5.30 32.74
N VAL A 14 -55.01 5.11 33.67
CA VAL A 14 -54.09 3.96 33.69
C VAL A 14 -54.83 2.75 34.26
N SER A 15 -55.10 1.76 33.40
CA SER A 15 -55.69 0.48 33.81
C SER A 15 -54.82 -0.20 34.87
N TRP A 16 -55.35 -0.38 36.09
CA TRP A 16 -54.66 -1.03 37.21
C TRP A 16 -54.10 -2.42 36.87
N ARG A 17 -54.69 -3.13 35.89
CA ARG A 17 -54.15 -4.41 35.39
C ARG A 17 -52.78 -4.29 34.72
N ARG A 18 -52.45 -3.15 34.10
CA ARG A 18 -51.12 -2.91 33.50
C ARG A 18 -50.10 -2.54 34.57
N PHE A 19 -50.50 -1.76 35.58
CA PHE A 19 -49.64 -1.41 36.71
C PHE A 19 -49.21 -2.66 37.51
N PHE A 20 -50.15 -3.54 37.85
CA PHE A 20 -49.83 -4.78 38.57
C PHE A 20 -48.95 -5.75 37.76
N ARG A 21 -49.09 -5.82 36.42
CA ARG A 21 -48.19 -6.62 35.58
C ARG A 21 -46.78 -6.05 35.52
N PHE A 22 -46.63 -4.73 35.47
CA PHE A 22 -45.32 -4.08 35.51
C PHE A 22 -44.63 -4.27 36.87
N VAL A 23 -45.37 -4.14 37.97
CA VAL A 23 -44.82 -4.38 39.32
C VAL A 23 -44.44 -5.85 39.51
N ALA A 24 -45.26 -6.80 39.04
CA ALA A 24 -44.94 -8.22 39.12
C ALA A 24 -43.68 -8.59 38.31
N LEU A 25 -43.51 -8.05 37.09
CA LEU A 25 -42.31 -8.24 36.27
C LEU A 25 -41.06 -7.59 36.90
N PHE A 26 -41.23 -6.44 37.56
CA PHE A 26 -40.12 -5.75 38.23
C PHE A 26 -39.67 -6.53 39.48
N VAL A 27 -40.61 -7.05 40.26
CA VAL A 27 -40.33 -7.87 41.45
C VAL A 27 -39.74 -9.23 41.06
N SER A 28 -40.23 -9.87 39.99
CA SER A 28 -39.66 -11.13 39.51
C SER A 28 -38.23 -10.96 38.96
N SER A 29 -37.95 -9.83 38.29
CA SER A 29 -36.59 -9.51 37.83
C SER A 29 -35.63 -9.31 39.01
N PHE A 30 -36.07 -8.66 40.09
CA PHE A 30 -35.25 -8.43 41.29
C PHE A 30 -34.95 -9.72 42.07
N LEU A 31 -35.92 -10.64 42.14
CA LEU A 31 -35.74 -11.94 42.78
C LEU A 31 -34.79 -12.85 42.00
N VAL A 32 -34.86 -12.85 40.66
CA VAL A 32 -33.91 -13.58 39.80
C VAL A 32 -32.51 -13.00 39.91
N PHE A 33 -32.37 -11.67 39.95
CA PHE A 33 -31.08 -11.01 40.15
C PHE A 33 -30.47 -11.33 41.53
N SER A 34 -31.31 -11.39 42.57
CA SER A 34 -30.87 -11.69 43.94
C SER A 34 -30.50 -13.17 44.13
N ALA A 35 -31.21 -14.10 43.45
CA ALA A 35 -30.87 -15.53 43.45
C ALA A 35 -29.55 -15.84 42.70
N LEU A 36 -29.26 -15.10 41.63
CA LEU A 36 -27.98 -15.19 40.89
C LEU A 36 -26.78 -14.78 41.76
N PHE A 37 -26.95 -13.83 42.68
CA PHE A 37 -25.90 -13.39 43.61
C PHE A 37 -25.65 -14.37 44.76
N ILE A 38 -26.61 -15.22 45.11
CA ILE A 38 -26.48 -16.19 46.21
C ILE A 38 -25.83 -17.50 45.73
N PHE A 39 -26.02 -17.89 44.46
CA PHE A 39 -25.47 -19.13 43.89
C PHE A 39 -24.10 -18.99 43.20
N LEU A 40 -23.67 -17.78 42.84
CA LEU A 40 -22.32 -17.52 42.31
C LEU A 40 -21.40 -16.99 43.42
N GLY A 41 -20.87 -17.93 44.21
CA GLY A 41 -19.92 -17.65 45.27
C GLY A 41 -18.72 -16.81 44.83
N LYS A 42 -18.39 -15.80 45.66
CA LYS A 42 -17.12 -15.06 45.77
C LYS A 42 -16.53 -14.51 44.47
N PHE A 43 -17.16 -13.50 43.89
CA PHE A 43 -16.39 -12.43 43.24
C PHE A 43 -16.00 -11.39 44.29
N ARG A 44 -14.73 -11.40 44.71
CA ARG A 44 -14.13 -10.25 45.39
C ARG A 44 -13.95 -9.15 44.33
N PRO A 45 -14.62 -8.00 44.41
CA PRO A 45 -14.21 -6.85 43.63
C PRO A 45 -12.87 -6.40 44.20
N SER A 46 -11.79 -6.63 43.46
CA SER A 46 -10.55 -5.90 43.74
C SER A 46 -10.81 -4.46 43.36
N ILE A 47 -11.22 -3.66 44.35
CA ILE A 47 -11.01 -2.22 44.32
C ILE A 47 -9.50 -2.06 44.37
N LYS A 48 -8.84 -2.13 43.20
CA LYS A 48 -7.55 -1.48 43.05
C LYS A 48 -7.84 0.00 43.19
N ALA A 49 -7.45 0.53 44.34
CA ALA A 49 -7.23 1.95 44.49
C ALA A 49 -6.57 2.46 43.20
N VAL A 50 -7.10 3.54 42.64
CA VAL A 50 -6.36 4.40 41.73
C VAL A 50 -5.25 5.03 42.57
N HIS A 51 -4.23 4.24 42.91
CA HIS A 51 -2.90 4.77 42.99
C HIS A 51 -2.66 5.40 41.63
N GLY A 52 -2.22 6.66 41.62
CA GLY A 52 -1.65 7.28 40.44
C GLY A 52 -0.52 6.39 39.94
N GLY A 53 -0.90 5.42 39.10
CA GLY A 53 0.02 4.53 38.44
C GLY A 53 0.77 5.43 37.49
N SER A 54 2.03 5.69 37.83
CA SER A 54 3.00 6.18 36.88
C SER A 54 2.77 5.41 35.57
N VAL A 55 2.37 6.14 34.53
CA VAL A 55 2.38 5.63 33.17
C VAL A 55 3.75 5.00 33.01
N PRO A 56 3.88 3.69 32.70
CA PRO A 56 5.19 3.09 32.52
C PRO A 56 5.94 3.97 31.54
N PRO A 57 7.16 4.43 31.87
CA PRO A 57 7.90 5.32 30.99
C PRO A 57 7.98 4.60 29.65
N VAL A 58 7.44 5.23 28.60
CA VAL A 58 7.65 4.75 27.23
C VAL A 58 9.17 4.71 27.09
N MET A 59 9.76 3.51 27.14
CA MET A 59 11.20 3.37 27.07
C MET A 59 11.63 3.87 25.71
N VAL A 60 12.39 4.97 25.76
CA VAL A 60 12.96 5.69 24.63
C VAL A 60 13.61 4.70 23.69
N ALA A 61 13.04 4.56 22.51
CA ALA A 61 13.67 3.78 21.49
C ALA A 61 14.68 4.68 20.75
N PRO A 62 15.96 4.28 20.67
CA PRO A 62 16.96 5.08 19.98
C PRO A 62 16.57 5.29 18.52
N VAL A 63 16.55 6.55 18.09
CA VAL A 63 16.41 6.93 16.67
C VAL A 63 17.71 6.53 15.99
N HIS A 64 17.62 5.65 15.01
CA HIS A 64 18.82 5.02 14.46
C HIS A 64 19.35 5.75 13.24
N GLU A 65 18.47 6.08 12.29
CA GLU A 65 18.87 6.50 10.95
C GLU A 65 17.81 7.40 10.31
N ALA A 66 18.23 8.18 9.32
CA ALA A 66 17.33 8.90 8.44
C ALA A 66 17.73 8.76 6.97
N VAL A 67 16.74 8.88 6.09
CA VAL A 67 16.94 8.94 4.64
C VAL A 67 16.35 10.25 4.13
N LYS A 68 17.19 11.07 3.50
CA LYS A 68 16.81 12.33 2.89
C LYS A 68 16.33 12.10 1.46
N PHE A 69 15.10 12.53 1.21
CA PHE A 69 14.55 12.71 -0.13
C PHE A 69 14.55 14.19 -0.50
N PRO A 70 14.28 14.54 -1.78
CA PRO A 70 14.16 15.94 -2.19
C PRO A 70 13.05 16.71 -1.47
N ASP A 71 11.92 16.05 -1.17
CA ASP A 71 10.68 16.64 -0.65
C ASP A 71 10.37 16.29 0.81
N GLN A 72 11.03 15.27 1.36
CA GLN A 72 10.77 14.77 2.72
C GLN A 72 11.99 14.09 3.33
N THR A 73 11.92 13.78 4.62
CA THR A 73 12.91 12.95 5.32
C THR A 73 12.20 11.82 6.05
N LEU A 74 12.68 10.59 5.84
CA LEU A 74 12.23 9.44 6.64
C LEU A 74 13.14 9.27 7.83
N ILE A 75 12.56 9.18 9.02
CA ILE A 75 13.28 8.91 10.25
C ILE A 75 12.87 7.55 10.77
N PHE A 76 13.85 6.67 10.98
CA PHE A 76 13.64 5.29 11.41
C PHE A 76 13.78 5.21 12.94
N ILE A 77 12.67 4.88 13.59
CA ILE A 77 12.62 4.63 15.02
C ILE A 77 12.49 3.13 15.24
N LYS A 78 13.36 2.57 16.09
CA LYS A 78 13.08 1.23 16.63
C LYS A 78 11.96 1.34 17.67
N TYR A 79 11.34 0.24 18.04
CA TYR A 79 10.54 0.20 19.26
C TYR A 79 10.62 -1.21 19.85
N GLN A 80 10.52 -1.32 21.17
CA GLN A 80 10.41 -2.63 21.81
C GLN A 80 8.98 -3.11 21.74
N SER A 81 8.76 -4.39 21.45
CA SER A 81 7.42 -4.98 21.28
C SER A 81 6.49 -4.82 22.50
N SER A 82 7.05 -4.56 23.68
CA SER A 82 6.32 -4.25 24.92
C SER A 82 5.88 -2.79 25.06
N SER A 83 6.36 -1.90 24.19
CA SER A 83 6.07 -0.46 24.21
C SER A 83 4.85 -0.12 23.33
N ARG A 84 4.11 0.92 23.72
CA ARG A 84 3.04 1.47 22.88
C ARG A 84 3.65 2.09 21.62
N LEU A 85 3.01 1.81 20.47
CA LEU A 85 3.35 2.46 19.21
C LEU A 85 3.12 3.97 19.31
N LEU A 86 4.04 4.74 18.75
CA LEU A 86 3.91 6.19 18.65
C LEU A 86 2.96 6.50 17.50
N THR A 87 1.99 7.39 17.72
CA THR A 87 1.12 7.91 16.65
C THR A 87 1.58 9.31 16.25
N LYS A 88 1.09 9.78 15.09
CA LYS A 88 1.38 11.11 14.54
C LYS A 88 1.17 12.24 15.57
N ASP A 89 0.11 12.17 16.38
CA ASP A 89 -0.24 13.21 17.36
C ASP A 89 0.71 13.25 18.58
N TYR A 90 1.48 12.18 18.78
CA TYR A 90 2.46 12.08 19.86
C TYR A 90 3.87 12.50 19.45
N LEU A 91 4.08 12.95 18.20
CA LEU A 91 5.40 13.22 17.65
C LEU A 91 5.48 14.59 16.96
N PHE A 92 6.65 15.20 17.07
CA PHE A 92 7.05 16.39 16.30
C PHE A 92 8.37 16.15 15.59
N CYS A 93 8.42 16.57 14.33
CA CYS A 93 9.65 16.83 13.60
C CYS A 93 10.21 18.16 14.08
N VAL A 94 11.41 18.16 14.65
CA VAL A 94 12.05 19.33 15.24
C VAL A 94 13.25 19.73 14.38
N PHE A 95 13.18 20.92 13.82
CA PHE A 95 14.23 21.47 12.95
C PHE A 95 15.02 22.51 13.71
N ALA A 96 16.34 22.33 13.78
CA ALA A 96 17.25 23.23 14.50
C ALA A 96 18.29 23.81 13.54
N HIS A 97 18.54 25.12 13.63
CA HIS A 97 19.60 25.76 12.83
C HIS A 97 20.98 25.25 13.27
N THR A 98 21.86 24.94 12.31
CA THR A 98 23.16 24.30 12.58
C THR A 98 24.09 25.16 13.44
N ASN A 99 23.98 26.49 13.30
CA ASN A 99 24.88 27.43 13.99
C ASN A 99 24.22 28.09 15.21
N ASP A 100 22.94 27.82 15.44
CA ASP A 100 22.17 28.44 16.52
C ASP A 100 21.06 27.48 16.96
N SER A 101 21.39 26.62 17.93
CA SER A 101 20.47 25.60 18.45
C SER A 101 19.27 26.17 19.21
N SER A 102 19.25 27.49 19.48
CA SER A 102 18.09 28.19 20.03
C SER A 102 17.01 28.46 18.97
N LYS A 103 17.40 28.57 17.69
CA LYS A 103 16.49 28.75 16.56
C LYS A 103 15.94 27.40 16.12
N VAL A 104 14.75 27.09 16.65
CA VAL A 104 14.10 25.80 16.48
C VAL A 104 12.64 26.00 16.17
N TYR A 105 12.12 25.24 15.22
CA TYR A 105 10.69 25.14 14.96
C TYR A 105 10.26 23.68 14.90
N LYS A 106 8.96 23.45 15.12
CA LYS A 106 8.36 22.12 15.20
C LYS A 106 7.25 22.00 14.18
N GLU A 107 7.17 20.83 13.56
CA GLU A 107 6.09 20.47 12.65
C GLU A 107 5.54 19.10 13.04
N LEU A 108 4.25 18.88 12.80
CA LEU A 108 3.68 17.54 12.88
C LEU A 108 4.23 16.69 11.72
N PRO A 109 4.57 15.42 11.95
CA PRO A 109 4.97 14.53 10.86
C PRO A 109 3.81 14.33 9.89
N PHE A 110 4.11 14.13 8.61
CA PHE A 110 3.11 13.83 7.59
C PHE A 110 2.36 12.54 7.94
N ALA A 111 3.11 11.50 8.32
CA ALA A 111 2.58 10.22 8.80
C ALA A 111 3.61 9.48 9.66
N VAL A 112 3.13 8.48 10.40
CA VAL A 112 3.93 7.52 11.17
C VAL A 112 3.51 6.12 10.75
N GLU A 113 4.44 5.39 10.15
CA GLU A 113 4.19 4.12 9.48
C GLU A 113 4.85 2.97 10.22
N ILE A 114 4.23 1.79 10.20
CA ILE A 114 4.86 0.56 10.70
C ILE A 114 5.52 -0.12 9.49
N SER A 115 6.86 -0.22 9.52
CA SER A 115 7.63 -0.78 8.40
C SER A 115 7.85 -2.28 8.54
N ASP A 116 8.39 -2.69 9.68
CA ASP A 116 8.79 -4.07 10.01
C ASP A 116 8.56 -4.31 11.50
N PRO A 117 8.53 -5.58 11.97
CA PRO A 117 8.44 -5.87 13.39
C PRO A 117 9.49 -5.09 14.21
N GLY A 118 9.02 -4.24 15.12
CA GLY A 118 9.89 -3.42 15.98
C GLY A 118 10.41 -2.14 15.33
N ARG A 119 9.81 -1.65 14.22
CA ARG A 119 10.19 -0.38 13.57
C ARG A 119 9.02 0.48 13.12
N GLN A 120 9.17 1.77 13.36
CA GLN A 120 8.32 2.81 12.79
C GLN A 120 9.14 3.75 11.91
N ILE A 121 8.51 4.23 10.83
CA ILE A 121 9.05 5.27 9.96
C ILE A 121 8.23 6.53 10.20
N VAL A 122 8.89 7.61 10.58
CA VAL A 122 8.29 8.93 10.68
C VAL A 122 8.62 9.72 9.43
N ARG A 123 7.60 10.27 8.77
CA ARG A 123 7.75 11.15 7.61
C ARG A 123 7.74 12.61 8.06
N CYS A 124 8.86 13.28 7.89
CA CYS A 124 9.02 14.71 8.14
C CYS A 124 9.20 15.49 6.84
N SER A 125 8.96 16.80 6.87
CA SER A 125 9.33 17.72 5.79
C SER A 125 10.81 17.61 5.43
N ALA A 126 11.16 18.01 4.19
CA ALA A 126 12.55 18.12 3.78
C ALA A 126 13.32 19.03 4.75
N VAL A 127 14.53 18.61 5.14
CA VAL A 127 15.37 19.42 6.04
C VAL A 127 15.86 20.65 5.28
N PRO A 128 15.55 21.88 5.72
CA PRO A 128 16.04 23.08 5.06
C PRO A 128 17.57 23.17 5.09
N ARG A 129 18.12 24.02 4.22
CA ARG A 129 19.56 24.33 4.25
C ARG A 129 19.95 24.85 5.64
N HIS A 130 21.12 24.44 6.12
CA HIS A 130 21.65 24.81 7.44
C HIS A 130 20.77 24.41 8.62
N HIS A 131 19.96 23.36 8.48
CA HIS A 131 19.18 22.80 9.57
C HIS A 131 19.51 21.32 9.79
N THR A 132 19.28 20.86 11.02
CA THR A 132 19.24 19.45 11.40
C THR A 132 17.81 19.07 11.76
N VAL A 133 17.49 17.79 11.67
CA VAL A 133 16.18 17.26 12.09
C VAL A 133 16.36 16.31 13.26
N SER A 134 15.47 16.42 14.22
CA SER A 134 15.34 15.55 15.39
C SER A 134 13.87 15.25 15.63
N LEU A 135 13.57 14.29 16.51
CA LEU A 135 12.20 14.00 16.92
C LEU A 135 11.96 14.43 18.36
N ALA A 136 10.75 14.89 18.66
CA ALA A 136 10.30 15.14 20.03
C ALA A 136 8.93 14.51 20.26
N VAL A 137 8.62 14.15 21.51
CA VAL A 137 7.32 13.57 21.90
C VAL A 137 6.49 14.59 22.68
N THR A 138 5.20 14.70 22.36
CA THR A 138 4.25 15.77 22.79
C THR A 138 4.05 15.88 24.31
N ARG A 139 4.52 14.91 25.12
CA ARG A 139 4.38 14.89 26.59
C ARG A 139 5.67 15.17 27.36
N TRP A 140 6.77 15.48 26.67
CA TRP A 140 8.08 15.70 27.28
C TRP A 140 8.52 17.14 27.03
N THR A 141 9.12 17.79 28.04
CA THR A 141 9.63 19.16 27.95
C THR A 141 10.72 19.29 26.88
N VAL A 142 11.06 20.54 26.53
CA VAL A 142 11.96 20.96 25.43
C VAL A 142 13.32 20.22 25.39
N ASP A 143 13.70 19.58 26.50
CA ASP A 143 14.98 18.90 26.73
C ASP A 143 15.05 17.45 26.24
N ASN A 144 13.98 16.87 25.67
CA ASN A 144 13.96 15.48 25.19
C ASN A 144 13.86 15.36 23.68
N ARG A 145 14.88 15.86 22.98
CA ARG A 145 15.04 15.64 21.53
C ARG A 145 15.75 14.32 21.30
N PHE A 146 15.14 13.45 20.49
CA PHE A 146 15.80 12.28 19.96
C PHE A 146 16.65 12.70 18.77
N LEU A 147 17.97 12.70 18.98
CA LEU A 147 18.92 12.96 17.91
C LEU A 147 18.81 11.86 16.86
N VAL A 148 18.70 12.28 15.60
CA VAL A 148 18.76 11.37 14.47
C VAL A 148 20.21 10.93 14.30
N GLY A 149 20.43 9.62 14.21
CA GLY A 149 21.75 9.05 13.94
C GLY A 149 22.22 9.29 12.50
N ALA A 150 22.76 8.25 11.87
CA ALA A 150 23.30 8.39 10.51
C ALA A 150 22.21 8.81 9.51
N THR A 151 22.50 9.83 8.71
CA THR A 151 21.58 10.32 7.69
C THR A 151 22.15 10.05 6.31
N TYR A 152 21.38 9.35 5.48
CA TYR A 152 21.79 8.92 4.14
C TYR A 152 21.04 9.67 3.06
N GLN A 153 21.69 9.82 1.90
CA GLN A 153 21.06 10.33 0.69
C GLN A 153 20.31 9.19 -0.01
N TRP A 154 19.12 9.47 -0.53
CA TRP A 154 18.28 8.48 -1.22
C TRP A 154 18.93 7.93 -2.49
N ASP A 155 19.68 8.75 -3.23
CA ASP A 155 20.25 8.42 -4.54
C ASP A 155 21.34 7.34 -4.53
N ARG A 156 21.84 6.98 -3.34
CA ARG A 156 22.88 5.95 -3.16
C ARG A 156 22.67 5.19 -1.85
N LEU A 157 21.81 4.17 -1.89
CA LEU A 157 21.35 3.47 -0.68
C LEU A 157 20.88 2.04 -0.99
N VAL A 158 21.21 1.08 -0.13
CA VAL A 158 20.47 -0.19 -0.05
C VAL A 158 19.28 0.01 0.87
N TYR A 159 18.08 0.04 0.29
CA TYR A 159 16.90 0.62 0.95
C TYR A 159 15.92 -0.42 1.49
N ASP A 160 15.84 -1.61 0.88
CA ASP A 160 14.97 -2.70 1.32
C ASP A 160 15.65 -4.05 1.04
N ALA A 161 15.23 -5.12 1.72
CA ALA A 161 15.67 -6.46 1.42
C ALA A 161 14.67 -7.52 1.88
N VAL A 162 14.60 -8.61 1.12
CA VAL A 162 13.73 -9.77 1.43
C VAL A 162 14.49 -11.06 1.20
N ILE A 163 14.23 -12.08 2.02
CA ILE A 163 14.73 -13.44 1.77
C ILE A 163 13.71 -14.16 0.90
N ASP A 164 14.12 -14.62 -0.28
CA ASP A 164 13.31 -15.40 -1.21
C ASP A 164 13.29 -16.88 -0.81
N HIS A 165 12.39 -17.65 -1.42
CA HIS A 165 12.13 -19.07 -1.15
C HIS A 165 13.33 -19.99 -1.42
N ASP A 166 14.31 -19.54 -2.21
CA ASP A 166 15.57 -20.24 -2.45
C ASP A 166 16.64 -19.93 -1.39
N ASN A 167 16.24 -19.30 -0.28
CA ASN A 167 17.11 -18.83 0.80
C ASN A 167 18.16 -17.81 0.36
N THR A 168 17.95 -17.12 -0.77
CA THR A 168 18.79 -15.99 -1.19
C THR A 168 18.19 -14.67 -0.69
N THR A 169 19.06 -13.70 -0.43
CA THR A 169 18.62 -12.35 -0.04
C THR A 169 18.54 -11.52 -1.30
N VAL A 170 17.38 -10.96 -1.58
CA VAL A 170 17.17 -9.96 -2.63
C VAL A 170 17.23 -8.60 -1.97
N ALA A 171 18.32 -7.87 -2.24
CA ALA A 171 18.53 -6.50 -1.77
C ALA A 171 18.14 -5.50 -2.87
N PHE A 172 17.40 -4.47 -2.48
CA PHE A 172 16.97 -3.39 -3.36
C PHE A 172 17.87 -2.17 -3.18
N VAL A 173 18.42 -1.66 -4.28
CA VAL A 173 19.56 -0.75 -4.27
C VAL A 173 19.35 0.42 -5.23
N LYS A 174 19.51 1.65 -4.70
CA LYS A 174 19.60 2.88 -5.49
C LYS A 174 21.07 3.26 -5.73
N GLY A 175 21.37 3.81 -6.90
CA GLY A 175 22.68 4.40 -7.20
C GLY A 175 23.71 3.47 -7.85
N LEU A 176 23.32 2.26 -8.29
CA LEU A 176 24.20 1.40 -9.10
C LEU A 176 24.28 1.80 -10.57
N ASN A 177 23.28 2.55 -11.07
CA ASN A 177 23.19 3.02 -12.45
C ASN A 177 23.37 1.90 -13.49
N LEU A 178 22.77 0.73 -13.22
CA LEU A 178 22.80 -0.41 -14.13
C LEU A 178 21.94 -0.14 -15.38
N ARG A 179 22.28 -0.79 -16.49
CA ARG A 179 21.51 -0.67 -17.74
C ARG A 179 20.12 -1.32 -17.56
N PRO A 180 19.03 -0.64 -17.95
CA PRO A 180 17.68 -1.22 -17.89
C PRO A 180 17.59 -2.53 -18.69
N GLY A 181 16.88 -3.52 -18.14
CA GLY A 181 16.62 -4.79 -18.82
C GLY A 181 17.84 -5.71 -19.02
N LYS A 182 19.03 -5.36 -18.50
CA LYS A 182 20.25 -6.14 -18.66
C LYS A 182 20.83 -6.57 -17.31
N VAL A 183 21.39 -7.78 -17.29
CA VAL A 183 22.16 -8.30 -16.17
C VAL A 183 23.52 -7.59 -16.14
N ALA A 184 23.97 -7.22 -14.94
CA ALA A 184 25.28 -6.64 -14.70
C ALA A 184 26.32 -7.72 -14.38
N ASP A 185 27.59 -7.38 -14.61
CA ASP A 185 28.71 -8.21 -14.18
C ASP A 185 28.79 -8.25 -12.64
N VAL A 186 28.41 -9.40 -12.08
CA VAL A 186 28.36 -9.63 -10.63
C VAL A 186 29.75 -9.69 -9.99
N SER A 187 30.82 -9.91 -10.76
CA SER A 187 32.19 -9.99 -10.24
C SER A 187 32.65 -8.69 -9.57
N ARG A 188 31.98 -7.57 -9.86
CA ARG A 188 32.25 -6.23 -9.33
C ARG A 188 31.61 -5.97 -7.96
N TYR A 189 30.74 -6.87 -7.50
CA TYR A 189 29.90 -6.65 -6.33
C TYR A 189 30.09 -7.76 -5.28
N GLU A 190 29.97 -7.40 -4.01
CA GLU A 190 30.02 -8.31 -2.86
C GLU A 190 28.91 -7.91 -1.89
N CYS A 191 28.12 -8.87 -1.40
CA CYS A 191 27.12 -8.58 -0.38
C CYS A 191 27.75 -8.64 1.01
N VAL A 192 27.38 -7.69 1.86
CA VAL A 192 27.94 -7.53 3.19
C VAL A 192 26.81 -7.48 4.20
N TYR A 193 26.88 -8.32 5.22
CA TYR A 193 25.88 -8.42 6.27
C TYR A 193 26.48 -8.06 7.62
N GLY A 194 25.73 -7.37 8.46
CA GLY A 194 26.19 -7.04 9.81
C GLY A 194 25.10 -6.42 10.66
N TRP A 195 25.24 -6.57 11.98
CA TRP A 195 24.40 -5.88 12.97
C TRP A 195 24.74 -4.39 13.09
N ASP A 196 25.99 -4.06 12.79
CA ASP A 196 26.53 -2.71 12.71
C ASP A 196 27.50 -2.64 11.52
N LEU A 197 27.06 -2.02 10.43
CA LEU A 197 27.86 -1.91 9.21
C LEU A 197 29.07 -0.98 9.37
N ALA A 198 29.12 -0.17 10.43
CA ALA A 198 30.26 0.69 10.73
C ALA A 198 31.43 -0.07 11.40
N LYS A 199 31.25 -1.34 11.78
CA LYS A 199 32.27 -2.16 12.45
C LYS A 199 32.77 -3.30 11.55
N PRO A 200 33.86 -3.11 10.78
CA PRO A 200 34.31 -4.06 9.76
C PRO A 200 34.61 -5.47 10.26
N LYS A 201 35.06 -5.62 11.52
CA LYS A 201 35.46 -6.91 12.11
C LYS A 201 34.31 -7.89 12.29
N PHE A 202 33.06 -7.42 12.28
CA PHE A 202 31.86 -8.24 12.52
C PHE A 202 30.98 -8.40 11.27
N LEU A 203 31.55 -8.15 10.09
CA LEU A 203 30.83 -8.22 8.83
C LEU A 203 30.98 -9.60 8.18
N LEU A 204 29.87 -10.16 7.73
CA LEU A 204 29.81 -11.37 6.93
C LEU A 204 29.80 -10.98 5.46
N ARG A 205 30.70 -11.54 4.66
CA ARG A 205 30.75 -11.31 3.22
C ARG A 205 30.14 -12.50 2.49
N SER A 206 29.46 -12.22 1.39
CA SER A 206 28.82 -13.23 0.57
C SER A 206 28.81 -12.86 -0.90
N GLN A 207 28.75 -13.88 -1.74
CA GLN A 207 28.72 -13.75 -3.18
C GLN A 207 27.39 -13.15 -3.69
N VAL A 208 27.50 -12.29 -4.69
CA VAL A 208 26.37 -11.82 -5.51
C VAL A 208 26.07 -12.86 -6.59
N ILE A 209 24.82 -13.32 -6.65
CA ILE A 209 24.32 -14.33 -7.59
C ILE A 209 23.87 -13.65 -8.89
N SER A 210 23.10 -12.58 -8.78
CA SER A 210 22.64 -11.78 -9.91
C SER A 210 22.53 -10.31 -9.50
N ALA A 211 22.70 -9.41 -10.46
CA ALA A 211 22.45 -7.99 -10.29
C ALA A 211 21.85 -7.44 -11.58
N ALA A 212 20.70 -6.78 -11.49
CA ALA A 212 20.03 -6.13 -12.61
C ALA A 212 19.12 -5.02 -12.11
N GLN A 213 18.99 -3.92 -12.86
CA GLN A 213 18.16 -2.78 -12.44
C GLN A 213 18.55 -2.30 -11.02
N GLU A 214 17.60 -2.29 -10.09
CA GLU A 214 17.81 -1.95 -8.67
C GLU A 214 17.84 -3.20 -7.78
N ILE A 215 18.04 -4.38 -8.35
CA ILE A 215 17.90 -5.68 -7.68
C ILE A 215 19.26 -6.37 -7.64
N VAL A 216 19.72 -6.71 -6.43
CA VAL A 216 20.93 -7.50 -6.20
C VAL A 216 20.55 -8.73 -5.40
N ARG A 217 20.70 -9.92 -6.00
CA ARG A 217 20.47 -11.19 -5.31
C ARG A 217 21.80 -11.71 -4.76
N CYS A 218 21.80 -12.02 -3.47
CA CYS A 218 22.95 -12.46 -2.70
C CYS A 218 22.74 -13.87 -2.17
N LYS A 219 23.81 -14.66 -2.09
CA LYS A 219 23.78 -15.86 -1.24
C LYS A 219 23.61 -15.41 0.21
N THR A 220 22.62 -15.94 0.93
CA THR A 220 22.38 -15.54 2.33
C THR A 220 23.28 -16.36 3.27
N PRO A 221 24.06 -15.72 4.17
CA PRO A 221 24.80 -16.46 5.19
C PRO A 221 23.86 -17.25 6.11
N LEU A 222 24.23 -18.47 6.48
CA LEU A 222 23.41 -19.35 7.34
C LEU A 222 23.05 -18.70 8.69
N THR A 223 23.93 -17.87 9.23
CA THR A 223 23.69 -17.10 10.47
C THR A 223 22.57 -16.07 10.33
N VAL A 224 22.35 -15.53 9.12
CA VAL A 224 21.25 -14.61 8.83
C VAL A 224 19.95 -15.37 8.65
N LEU A 225 19.97 -16.53 7.96
CA LEU A 225 18.79 -17.39 7.77
C LEU A 225 18.22 -17.92 9.09
N LYS A 226 19.09 -18.32 10.02
CA LYS A 226 18.69 -18.81 11.35
C LYS A 226 18.08 -17.72 12.24
N GLY A 227 18.22 -16.45 11.86
CA GLY A 227 17.77 -15.31 12.66
C GLY A 227 18.59 -15.14 13.96
N PRO A 228 18.32 -14.05 14.71
CA PRO A 228 18.97 -13.85 16.00
C PRO A 228 18.51 -14.92 17.01
N ARG A 229 19.46 -15.50 17.75
CA ARG A 229 19.16 -16.49 18.82
C ARG A 229 18.39 -15.88 20.00
N VAL A 230 18.34 -14.55 20.11
CA VAL A 230 17.69 -13.80 21.17
C VAL A 230 16.71 -12.81 20.52
N ALA A 231 15.46 -12.78 20.99
CA ALA A 231 14.38 -11.95 20.44
C ALA A 231 14.64 -10.42 20.53
N GLN A 232 15.67 -9.99 21.27
CA GLN A 232 16.02 -8.59 21.50
C GLN A 232 17.27 -8.12 20.74
N SER A 233 17.93 -8.98 19.96
CA SER A 233 19.11 -8.56 19.18
C SER A 233 18.73 -7.58 18.07
N SER A 234 19.65 -6.67 17.72
CA SER A 234 19.47 -5.82 16.54
C SER A 234 19.25 -6.68 15.29
N ALA A 235 18.37 -6.23 14.40
CA ALA A 235 18.18 -6.91 13.12
C ALA A 235 19.45 -6.76 12.26
N VAL A 236 19.86 -7.83 11.60
CA VAL A 236 20.97 -7.82 10.64
C VAL A 236 20.62 -6.92 9.46
N LYS A 237 21.58 -6.10 9.03
CA LYS A 237 21.53 -5.35 7.78
C LYS A 237 22.21 -6.08 6.65
N VAL A 238 21.79 -5.80 5.43
CA VAL A 238 22.52 -6.16 4.22
C VAL A 238 22.91 -4.90 3.46
N SER A 239 24.13 -4.86 2.95
CA SER A 239 24.61 -3.83 2.02
C SER A 239 25.33 -4.47 0.84
N VAL A 240 25.60 -3.68 -0.19
CA VAL A 240 26.37 -4.05 -1.37
C VAL A 240 27.66 -3.24 -1.39
N ARG A 241 28.78 -3.95 -1.50
CA ARG A 241 30.11 -3.38 -1.72
C ARG A 241 30.45 -3.45 -3.19
N ILE A 242 30.89 -2.31 -3.72
CA ILE A 242 31.35 -2.15 -5.10
C ILE A 242 32.87 -2.15 -5.08
N LYS A 243 33.50 -3.06 -5.82
CA LYS A 243 34.96 -3.10 -5.97
C LYS A 243 35.44 -1.77 -6.54
N GLY A 244 36.35 -1.10 -5.82
CA GLY A 244 36.88 0.22 -6.18
C GLY A 244 36.07 1.43 -5.72
N SER A 245 34.80 1.27 -5.30
CA SER A 245 33.94 2.42 -4.91
C SER A 245 33.41 2.35 -3.48
N GLY A 246 33.76 1.30 -2.73
CA GLY A 246 33.41 1.13 -1.33
C GLY A 246 32.05 0.47 -1.11
N MET A 247 31.59 0.51 0.15
CA MET A 247 30.31 -0.06 0.57
C MET A 247 29.21 0.99 0.49
N LEU A 248 28.03 0.61 -0.02
CA LEU A 248 26.86 1.49 0.01
C LEU A 248 26.33 1.63 1.45
N PRO A 249 25.77 2.79 1.83
CA PRO A 249 25.00 2.87 3.07
C PRO A 249 23.76 1.98 2.95
N SER A 250 23.20 1.56 4.09
CA SER A 250 22.04 0.67 4.10
C SER A 250 21.13 0.89 5.29
N VAL A 251 19.83 0.94 4.97
CA VAL A 251 18.72 0.79 5.93
C VAL A 251 17.98 -0.53 5.73
N ALA A 252 18.44 -1.38 4.80
CA ALA A 252 17.81 -2.62 4.41
C ALA A 252 18.09 -3.78 5.38
N HIS A 253 17.04 -4.54 5.67
CA HIS A 253 17.09 -5.69 6.57
C HIS A 253 16.53 -6.89 5.82
N PRO A 254 17.24 -8.03 5.75
CA PRO A 254 16.71 -9.22 5.10
C PRO A 254 15.50 -9.74 5.88
N ILE A 255 14.29 -9.37 5.44
CA ILE A 255 13.07 -9.83 6.08
C ILE A 255 12.85 -11.29 5.70
N ASN A 256 12.86 -12.16 6.70
CA ASN A 256 12.38 -13.51 6.53
C ASN A 256 10.85 -13.46 6.53
N LEU A 257 10.23 -13.75 5.39
CA LEU A 257 8.78 -13.89 5.29
C LEU A 257 8.41 -15.16 6.06
N ALA A 258 8.16 -15.02 7.37
CA ALA A 258 7.99 -16.11 8.32
C ALA A 258 7.31 -17.32 7.67
N VAL A 259 8.11 -18.37 7.45
CA VAL A 259 7.63 -19.71 7.18
C VAL A 259 6.87 -20.10 8.44
N ARG A 260 5.53 -20.14 8.40
CA ARG A 260 4.86 -21.01 9.38
C ARG A 260 5.31 -22.41 8.97
N VAL A 261 6.23 -22.98 9.74
CA VAL A 261 6.87 -24.30 9.51
C VAL A 261 5.88 -25.45 9.79
N LYS A 262 4.60 -25.25 9.47
CA LYS A 262 3.63 -26.31 9.33
C LYS A 262 2.96 -26.10 7.98
N ASP A 263 3.16 -27.07 7.10
CA ASP A 263 2.39 -27.30 5.87
C ASP A 263 2.79 -26.44 4.67
N LEU A 264 3.92 -26.79 4.05
CA LEU A 264 3.99 -26.84 2.58
C LEU A 264 4.92 -28.02 2.22
N THR A 265 4.33 -29.21 2.18
CA THR A 265 4.92 -30.31 1.42
C THR A 265 4.83 -30.00 -0.08
N TYR A 266 5.80 -30.46 -0.87
CA TYR A 266 5.79 -30.32 -2.32
C TYR A 266 4.51 -30.97 -2.90
N GLY A 267 3.53 -30.16 -3.32
CA GLY A 267 2.23 -30.64 -3.82
C GLY A 267 1.00 -30.01 -3.15
N GLU A 268 1.15 -29.23 -2.09
CA GLU A 268 0.03 -28.46 -1.51
C GLU A 268 -0.39 -27.31 -2.44
N ARG A 269 -1.70 -27.19 -2.67
CA ARG A 269 -2.28 -26.11 -3.47
C ARG A 269 -2.04 -24.79 -2.74
N LYS A 270 -1.66 -23.75 -3.49
CA LYS A 270 -1.55 -22.40 -2.93
C LYS A 270 -2.89 -21.91 -2.44
N GLN A 271 -2.87 -20.99 -1.47
CA GLN A 271 -4.08 -20.48 -0.84
C GLN A 271 -4.97 -19.71 -1.82
N PHE A 272 -4.38 -19.01 -2.78
CA PHE A 272 -5.05 -18.12 -3.71
C PHE A 272 -4.70 -18.47 -5.15
N GLU A 273 -5.70 -18.62 -6.01
CA GLU A 273 -5.48 -18.95 -7.41
C GLU A 273 -5.04 -17.71 -8.21
N THR A 274 -5.76 -16.61 -8.05
CA THR A 274 -5.45 -15.33 -8.73
C THR A 274 -5.32 -14.21 -7.72
N CYS A 275 -4.19 -13.51 -7.79
CA CYS A 275 -3.85 -12.34 -6.99
C CYS A 275 -3.55 -11.14 -7.89
N VAL A 276 -3.62 -9.94 -7.31
CA VAL A 276 -3.19 -8.71 -7.99
C VAL A 276 -2.15 -7.99 -7.16
N CYS A 277 -1.12 -7.49 -7.83
CA CYS A 277 -0.17 -6.55 -7.28
C CYS A 277 -0.29 -5.19 -7.97
N THR A 278 -0.32 -4.12 -7.18
CA THR A 278 -0.35 -2.75 -7.69
C THR A 278 0.55 -1.85 -6.85
N MET A 279 1.08 -0.79 -7.47
CA MET A 279 1.79 0.28 -6.77
C MET A 279 1.08 1.59 -7.04
N THR A 280 0.67 2.28 -5.98
CA THR A 280 -0.17 3.46 -6.09
C THR A 280 0.24 4.57 -5.14
N ARG A 281 -0.12 5.81 -5.49
CA ARG A 281 -0.09 6.96 -4.60
C ARG A 281 -1.44 7.66 -4.73
N ASN A 282 -2.09 7.93 -3.60
CA ASN A 282 -3.34 8.68 -3.51
C ASN A 282 -4.50 8.09 -4.32
N ALA A 283 -4.85 6.83 -4.03
CA ALA A 283 -5.92 6.11 -4.73
C ALA A 283 -7.05 5.61 -3.84
N ALA A 284 -7.22 6.17 -2.64
CA ALA A 284 -8.27 5.78 -1.71
C ALA A 284 -9.67 5.92 -2.33
N ASN A 285 -9.86 6.92 -3.20
CA ASN A 285 -11.13 7.22 -3.85
C ASN A 285 -11.62 6.14 -4.83
N VAL A 286 -10.72 5.35 -5.43
CA VAL A 286 -11.02 4.31 -6.43
C VAL A 286 -10.74 2.89 -5.91
N LEU A 287 -9.92 2.76 -4.87
CA LEU A 287 -9.49 1.45 -4.35
C LEU A 287 -10.68 0.53 -4.04
N ARG A 288 -11.75 1.08 -3.46
CA ARG A 288 -12.96 0.33 -3.11
C ARG A 288 -13.62 -0.30 -4.34
N GLU A 289 -13.94 0.53 -5.34
CA GLU A 289 -14.52 0.10 -6.61
C GLU A 289 -13.63 -0.96 -7.28
N TRP A 290 -12.33 -0.70 -7.32
CA TRP A 290 -11.35 -1.58 -7.93
C TRP A 290 -11.25 -2.95 -7.25
N VAL A 291 -11.12 -3.00 -5.92
CA VAL A 291 -11.05 -4.28 -5.19
C VAL A 291 -12.35 -5.06 -5.32
N MET A 292 -13.49 -4.41 -5.09
CA MET A 292 -14.81 -5.08 -5.10
C MET A 292 -15.16 -5.64 -6.48
N TYR A 293 -14.88 -4.88 -7.54
CA TYR A 293 -15.06 -5.34 -8.91
C TYR A 293 -14.18 -6.55 -9.24
N GLN A 294 -12.87 -6.41 -9.00
CA GLN A 294 -11.90 -7.47 -9.32
C GLN A 294 -12.20 -8.75 -8.52
N ALA A 295 -12.72 -8.61 -7.30
CA ALA A 295 -13.16 -9.74 -6.49
C ALA A 295 -14.32 -10.49 -7.16
N GLY A 296 -15.31 -9.76 -7.67
CA GLY A 296 -16.48 -10.35 -8.31
C GLY A 296 -16.18 -11.12 -9.60
N ILE A 297 -15.06 -10.82 -10.27
CA ILE A 297 -14.61 -11.61 -11.44
C ILE A 297 -13.61 -12.73 -11.07
N GLY A 298 -13.25 -12.89 -9.80
CA GLY A 298 -12.45 -14.02 -9.32
C GLY A 298 -11.03 -13.71 -8.82
N VAL A 299 -10.65 -12.44 -8.64
CA VAL A 299 -9.43 -12.10 -7.88
C VAL A 299 -9.67 -12.38 -6.39
N SER A 300 -8.68 -12.98 -5.73
CA SER A 300 -8.86 -13.47 -4.35
C SER A 300 -7.96 -12.80 -3.31
N ARG A 301 -6.92 -12.07 -3.74
CA ARG A 301 -5.97 -11.36 -2.87
C ARG A 301 -5.32 -10.16 -3.57
N TRP A 302 -5.08 -9.09 -2.81
CA TRP A 302 -4.48 -7.85 -3.30
C TRP A 302 -3.26 -7.44 -2.48
N PHE A 303 -2.17 -7.13 -3.18
CA PHE A 303 -0.96 -6.52 -2.62
C PHE A 303 -0.91 -5.06 -3.07
N ILE A 304 -1.19 -4.14 -2.15
CA ILE A 304 -1.20 -2.70 -2.39
C ILE A 304 0.13 -2.10 -1.93
N TYR A 305 1.03 -1.83 -2.87
CA TYR A 305 2.27 -1.09 -2.60
C TYR A 305 1.95 0.40 -2.56
N ASP A 306 1.83 0.94 -1.35
CA ASP A 306 1.54 2.35 -1.13
C ASP A 306 2.82 3.18 -1.23
N ASN A 307 2.97 3.91 -2.34
CA ASN A 307 4.07 4.82 -2.60
C ASN A 307 3.83 6.19 -1.99
N ASN A 308 3.80 6.21 -0.66
CA ASN A 308 3.83 7.45 0.13
C ASN A 308 2.56 8.29 -0.01
N SER A 309 1.39 7.66 -0.01
CA SER A 309 0.10 8.35 -0.07
C SER A 309 -0.10 9.31 1.11
N ASP A 310 -0.94 10.31 0.87
CA ASP A 310 -1.38 11.34 1.83
C ASP A 310 -2.91 11.44 1.94
N ASP A 311 -3.64 10.50 1.32
CA ASP A 311 -5.09 10.33 1.40
C ASP A 311 -5.50 9.20 2.37
N ASP A 312 -6.78 8.83 2.35
CA ASP A 312 -7.37 7.87 3.28
C ASP A 312 -7.07 6.39 2.95
N ILE A 313 -5.99 6.09 2.21
CA ILE A 313 -5.69 4.72 1.73
C ILE A 313 -5.56 3.70 2.88
N VAL A 314 -5.05 4.13 4.03
CA VAL A 314 -4.91 3.28 5.22
C VAL A 314 -6.28 2.89 5.75
N SER A 315 -7.20 3.86 5.87
CA SER A 315 -8.56 3.61 6.30
C SER A 315 -9.31 2.73 5.30
N GLU A 316 -9.12 2.97 4.00
CA GLU A 316 -9.85 2.21 2.98
C GLU A 316 -9.37 0.75 2.89
N VAL A 317 -8.07 0.50 3.00
CA VAL A 317 -7.55 -0.88 3.11
C VAL A 317 -8.12 -1.60 4.33
N GLU A 318 -8.25 -0.92 5.47
CA GLU A 318 -8.81 -1.52 6.68
C GLU A 318 -10.31 -1.80 6.55
N ASN A 319 -11.07 -0.87 5.94
CA ASN A 319 -12.48 -1.06 5.62
C ASN A 319 -12.70 -2.28 4.71
N LEU A 320 -11.86 -2.45 3.69
CA LEU A 320 -11.92 -3.60 2.77
C LEU A 320 -11.61 -4.92 3.50
N LYS A 321 -10.60 -4.95 4.37
CA LYS A 321 -10.32 -6.13 5.20
C LYS A 321 -11.49 -6.48 6.13
N ASN A 322 -12.05 -5.48 6.81
CA ASN A 322 -13.22 -5.66 7.68
C ASN A 322 -14.46 -6.15 6.91
N SER A 323 -14.52 -5.86 5.62
CA SER A 323 -15.55 -6.36 4.70
C SER A 323 -15.24 -7.75 4.13
N GLY A 324 -14.15 -8.40 4.56
CA GLY A 324 -13.80 -9.78 4.18
C GLY A 324 -12.85 -9.91 2.99
N TYR A 325 -12.32 -8.81 2.43
CA TYR A 325 -11.37 -8.88 1.32
C TYR A 325 -9.93 -9.10 1.81
N ASN A 326 -9.18 -9.98 1.13
CA ASN A 326 -7.77 -10.27 1.44
C ASN A 326 -6.82 -9.20 0.90
N VAL A 327 -6.92 -7.98 1.43
CA VAL A 327 -6.10 -6.84 1.00
C VAL A 327 -4.95 -6.62 1.99
N SER A 328 -3.72 -6.56 1.48
CA SER A 328 -2.54 -6.17 2.28
C SER A 328 -1.91 -4.90 1.73
N ARG A 329 -1.72 -3.91 2.60
CA ARG A 329 -0.93 -2.71 2.33
C ARG A 329 0.54 -2.96 2.67
N HIS A 330 1.42 -2.63 1.73
CA HIS A 330 2.86 -2.59 1.90
C HIS A 330 3.30 -1.14 1.73
N PHE A 331 3.75 -0.50 2.81
CA PHE A 331 4.27 0.86 2.73
C PHE A 331 5.62 0.83 1.98
N TRP A 332 5.70 1.50 0.84
CA TRP A 332 6.84 1.49 -0.07
C TRP A 332 7.25 2.92 -0.41
N PRO A 333 7.94 3.66 0.48
CA PRO A 333 8.13 5.11 0.34
C PRO A 333 9.16 5.54 -0.72
N TRP A 334 9.82 4.56 -1.32
CA TRP A 334 10.96 4.69 -2.20
C TRP A 334 10.60 5.39 -3.53
N ILE A 335 11.35 6.43 -3.93
CA ILE A 335 11.06 7.23 -5.12
C ILE A 335 11.55 6.52 -6.38
N LYS A 336 10.68 6.39 -7.39
CA LYS A 336 11.04 5.84 -8.72
C LYS A 336 11.61 4.43 -8.60
N THR A 337 10.82 3.51 -8.04
CA THR A 337 11.22 2.12 -7.74
C THR A 337 10.09 1.12 -8.01
N GLN A 338 9.21 1.40 -8.98
CA GLN A 338 8.06 0.53 -9.29
C GLN A 338 8.48 -0.91 -9.62
N GLU A 339 9.49 -1.07 -10.47
CA GLU A 339 10.02 -2.35 -10.90
C GLU A 339 10.60 -3.15 -9.72
N ALA A 340 11.26 -2.46 -8.78
CA ALA A 340 11.74 -3.07 -7.54
C ALA A 340 10.59 -3.47 -6.60
N GLY A 341 9.57 -2.62 -6.47
CA GLY A 341 8.38 -2.94 -5.67
C GLY A 341 7.60 -4.12 -6.22
N PHE A 342 7.44 -4.22 -7.54
CA PHE A 342 6.83 -5.37 -8.19
C PHE A 342 7.67 -6.64 -8.07
N ALA A 343 9.00 -6.55 -8.14
CA ALA A 343 9.87 -7.69 -7.83
C ALA A 343 9.73 -8.13 -6.36
N ASN A 344 9.66 -7.20 -5.41
CA ASN A 344 9.38 -7.49 -4.00
C ASN A 344 8.02 -8.19 -3.83
N CYS A 345 7.01 -7.70 -4.54
CA CYS A 345 5.67 -8.25 -4.54
C CYS A 345 5.61 -9.67 -5.10
N ALA A 346 6.29 -9.92 -6.22
CA ALA A 346 6.39 -11.24 -6.83
C ALA A 346 6.98 -12.27 -5.86
N ILE A 347 8.02 -11.91 -5.09
CA ILE A 347 8.63 -12.77 -4.07
C ILE A 347 7.62 -13.10 -2.96
N ARG A 348 6.87 -12.09 -2.48
CA ARG A 348 5.85 -12.28 -1.43
C ARG A 348 4.69 -13.13 -1.91
N ALA A 349 4.18 -12.85 -3.11
CA ALA A 349 3.02 -13.52 -3.68
C ALA A 349 3.32 -14.97 -4.09
N LYS A 350 4.57 -15.30 -4.42
CA LYS A 350 5.00 -16.64 -4.82
C LYS A 350 4.55 -17.76 -3.88
N ARG A 351 4.50 -17.49 -2.56
CA ARG A 351 4.01 -18.46 -1.57
C ARG A 351 2.51 -18.73 -1.68
N ASP A 352 1.75 -17.67 -1.89
CA ASP A 352 0.32 -17.63 -1.60
C ASP A 352 -0.53 -17.72 -2.88
N CYS A 353 0.04 -17.38 -4.05
CA CYS A 353 -0.69 -17.09 -5.28
C CYS A 353 -0.21 -17.90 -6.49
N ASP A 354 -1.10 -18.63 -7.17
CA ASP A 354 -0.72 -19.36 -8.40
C ASP A 354 -0.41 -18.40 -9.56
N TRP A 355 -1.26 -17.39 -9.72
CA TRP A 355 -1.15 -16.34 -10.72
C TRP A 355 -1.20 -14.97 -10.07
N VAL A 356 -0.37 -14.04 -10.57
CA VAL A 356 -0.31 -12.68 -10.08
C VAL A 356 -0.41 -11.72 -11.27
N ALA A 357 -1.47 -10.94 -11.30
CA ALA A 357 -1.61 -9.81 -12.21
C ALA A 357 -0.83 -8.61 -11.69
N PHE A 358 -0.06 -7.97 -12.56
CA PHE A 358 0.63 -6.70 -12.26
C PHE A 358 -0.08 -5.59 -13.03
N ILE A 359 -0.99 -4.89 -12.37
CA ILE A 359 -1.86 -3.88 -12.99
C ILE A 359 -1.99 -2.65 -12.09
N ASP A 360 -2.24 -1.49 -12.69
CA ASP A 360 -2.46 -0.25 -11.96
C ASP A 360 -3.89 -0.18 -11.38
N VAL A 361 -4.11 0.68 -10.38
CA VAL A 361 -5.42 0.79 -9.70
C VAL A 361 -6.50 1.43 -10.59
N ASP A 362 -6.11 2.07 -11.70
CA ASP A 362 -6.99 2.57 -12.76
C ASP A 362 -7.21 1.55 -13.89
N GLU A 363 -6.78 0.30 -13.71
CA GLU A 363 -6.89 -0.78 -14.69
C GLU A 363 -7.85 -1.88 -14.23
N PHE A 364 -8.86 -2.14 -15.06
CA PHE A 364 -9.94 -3.09 -14.77
C PHE A 364 -9.95 -4.15 -15.85
N PHE A 365 -9.88 -5.43 -15.44
CA PHE A 365 -10.14 -6.52 -16.37
C PHE A 365 -11.59 -6.43 -16.85
N TYR A 366 -11.86 -6.75 -18.10
CA TYR A 366 -13.20 -6.93 -18.62
C TYR A 366 -13.24 -8.24 -19.40
N ILE A 367 -14.18 -9.11 -19.05
CA ILE A 367 -14.33 -10.46 -19.60
C ILE A 367 -15.70 -10.52 -20.30
N PRO A 368 -15.78 -10.20 -21.60
CA PRO A 368 -17.06 -10.09 -22.31
C PRO A 368 -17.87 -11.38 -22.30
N SER A 369 -17.20 -12.53 -22.21
CA SER A 369 -17.84 -13.86 -22.15
C SER A 369 -18.61 -14.14 -20.84
N GLY A 370 -18.49 -13.28 -19.82
CA GLY A 370 -19.08 -13.50 -18.49
C GLY A 370 -18.40 -14.60 -17.68
N GLN A 371 -17.29 -15.17 -18.18
CA GLN A 371 -16.47 -16.11 -17.42
C GLN A 371 -15.75 -15.42 -16.25
N THR A 372 -15.32 -16.21 -15.27
CA THR A 372 -14.41 -15.71 -14.24
C THR A 372 -12.99 -15.61 -14.80
N LEU A 373 -12.18 -14.72 -14.23
CA LEU A 373 -10.76 -14.56 -14.57
C LEU A 373 -10.00 -15.88 -14.46
N THR A 374 -10.31 -16.66 -13.43
CA THR A 374 -9.77 -18.00 -13.23
C THR A 374 -10.09 -18.96 -14.38
N GLN A 375 -11.32 -18.95 -14.89
CA GLN A 375 -11.71 -19.79 -16.03
C GLN A 375 -10.96 -19.40 -17.29
N VAL A 376 -10.81 -18.10 -17.55
CA VAL A 376 -9.99 -17.58 -18.66
C VAL A 376 -8.54 -18.06 -18.49
N ILE A 377 -7.91 -17.84 -17.34
CA ILE A 377 -6.55 -18.31 -17.06
C ILE A 377 -6.40 -19.81 -17.33
N LYS A 378 -7.33 -20.64 -16.84
CA LYS A 378 -7.32 -22.10 -17.07
C LYS A 378 -7.42 -22.44 -18.56
N LYS A 379 -8.29 -21.77 -19.32
CA LYS A 379 -8.45 -22.00 -20.77
C LYS A 379 -7.13 -21.83 -21.53
N TYR A 380 -6.35 -20.79 -21.22
CA TYR A 380 -5.09 -20.48 -21.91
C TYR A 380 -3.86 -21.20 -21.36
N THR A 381 -3.97 -21.87 -20.20
CA THR A 381 -2.82 -22.50 -19.53
C THR A 381 -2.95 -24.01 -19.40
N THR A 382 -4.12 -24.57 -19.71
CA THR A 382 -4.30 -26.01 -19.82
C THR A 382 -3.59 -26.50 -21.09
N PRO A 383 -2.72 -27.51 -21.04
CA PRO A 383 -1.96 -27.94 -22.20
C PRO A 383 -2.87 -28.45 -23.32
N SER A 384 -2.96 -27.73 -24.44
CA SER A 384 -3.56 -28.22 -25.68
C SER A 384 -2.48 -28.85 -26.54
N SER A 385 -2.07 -30.09 -26.25
CA SER A 385 -1.15 -30.91 -27.07
C SER A 385 0.26 -30.34 -27.37
N SER A 386 0.55 -29.09 -27.02
CA SER A 386 1.84 -28.43 -27.17
C SER A 386 2.62 -28.49 -25.85
N SER A 387 3.91 -28.80 -25.93
CA SER A 387 4.83 -28.95 -24.80
C SER A 387 5.19 -27.64 -24.08
N SER A 388 4.63 -26.51 -24.51
CA SER A 388 4.99 -25.17 -24.02
C SER A 388 4.44 -24.90 -22.62
N LYS A 389 5.33 -24.63 -21.67
CA LYS A 389 4.95 -24.27 -20.29
C LYS A 389 4.62 -22.78 -20.23
N ILE A 390 3.33 -22.44 -20.13
CA ILE A 390 2.90 -21.04 -20.03
C ILE A 390 3.22 -20.47 -18.64
N GLY A 391 4.09 -19.44 -18.60
CA GLY A 391 4.44 -18.69 -17.40
C GLY A 391 3.83 -17.29 -17.33
N GLU A 392 3.30 -16.79 -18.45
CA GLU A 392 2.74 -15.45 -18.57
C GLU A 392 1.50 -15.46 -19.49
N ILE A 393 0.44 -14.78 -19.06
CA ILE A 393 -0.74 -14.47 -19.88
C ILE A 393 -0.73 -12.97 -20.13
N ARG A 394 -0.96 -12.57 -21.37
CA ARG A 394 -0.96 -11.17 -21.81
C ARG A 394 -2.34 -10.78 -22.34
N THR A 395 -2.80 -9.61 -21.96
CA THR A 395 -4.09 -9.08 -22.42
C THR A 395 -3.95 -7.64 -22.91
N SER A 396 -4.65 -7.30 -23.98
CA SER A 396 -4.62 -5.95 -24.54
C SER A 396 -5.27 -4.93 -23.59
N CYS A 397 -4.73 -3.73 -23.55
CA CYS A 397 -5.19 -2.65 -22.69
C CYS A 397 -5.69 -1.47 -23.54
N HIS A 398 -6.83 -0.89 -23.20
CA HIS A 398 -7.40 0.28 -23.88
C HIS A 398 -7.51 1.46 -22.93
N SER A 399 -6.99 2.63 -23.33
CA SER A 399 -7.08 3.85 -22.53
C SER A 399 -8.41 4.58 -22.70
N PHE A 400 -9.06 4.85 -21.58
CA PHE A 400 -10.30 5.62 -21.47
C PHE A 400 -10.03 7.09 -21.14
N GLY A 401 -10.90 7.96 -21.67
CA GLY A 401 -10.92 9.40 -21.51
C GLY A 401 -12.04 9.92 -20.60
N PRO A 402 -12.11 11.26 -20.37
CA PRO A 402 -13.04 11.86 -19.42
C PRO A 402 -14.50 11.72 -19.82
N SER A 403 -14.80 11.37 -21.07
CA SER A 403 -16.16 11.06 -21.55
C SER A 403 -17.13 12.23 -21.42
N GLY A 404 -16.64 13.45 -21.61
CA GLY A 404 -17.40 14.70 -21.46
C GLY A 404 -17.57 15.18 -20.02
N LEU A 405 -17.00 14.46 -19.04
CA LEU A 405 -17.08 14.85 -17.63
C LEU A 405 -16.03 15.89 -17.28
N LYS A 406 -16.41 16.81 -16.39
CA LYS A 406 -15.52 17.82 -15.80
C LYS A 406 -15.24 17.55 -14.32
N ASP A 407 -16.23 17.00 -13.62
CA ASP A 407 -16.13 16.65 -12.21
C ASP A 407 -15.90 15.14 -12.00
N PRO A 408 -15.22 14.74 -10.90
CA PRO A 408 -15.05 13.34 -10.56
C PRO A 408 -16.39 12.59 -10.46
N PRO A 409 -16.53 11.42 -11.12
CA PRO A 409 -17.81 10.73 -11.18
C PRO A 409 -18.25 10.20 -9.82
N ARG A 410 -19.52 10.44 -9.46
CA ARG A 410 -20.09 9.94 -8.20
C ARG A 410 -20.34 8.43 -8.20
N ARG A 411 -20.65 7.86 -9.37
CA ARG A 411 -20.99 6.43 -9.57
C ARG A 411 -19.77 5.53 -9.81
N GLY A 412 -18.56 6.06 -9.64
CA GLY A 412 -17.32 5.34 -9.95
C GLY A 412 -16.87 5.46 -11.39
N VAL A 413 -15.66 5.00 -11.66
CA VAL A 413 -14.97 5.15 -12.95
C VAL A 413 -15.60 4.27 -14.02
N MET A 414 -15.99 3.03 -13.68
CA MET A 414 -16.48 2.06 -14.67
C MET A 414 -17.84 2.42 -15.26
N ALA A 415 -18.73 2.97 -14.44
CA ALA A 415 -20.08 3.33 -14.89
C ALA A 415 -20.11 4.68 -15.64
N SER A 416 -19.03 5.45 -15.59
CA SER A 416 -19.02 6.87 -15.98
C SER A 416 -18.13 7.16 -17.18
N TYR A 417 -16.96 6.54 -17.27
CA TYR A 417 -16.04 6.74 -18.40
C TYR A 417 -16.29 5.70 -19.49
N THR A 418 -16.86 6.11 -20.61
CA THR A 418 -17.25 5.24 -21.74
C THR A 418 -16.66 5.66 -23.08
N CYS A 419 -15.78 6.66 -23.08
CA CYS A 419 -15.02 7.08 -24.24
C CYS A 419 -13.60 6.53 -24.14
N ARG A 420 -13.09 5.93 -25.21
CA ARG A 420 -11.70 5.45 -25.26
C ARG A 420 -11.01 5.75 -26.58
N MET A 421 -9.69 5.64 -26.55
CA MET A 421 -8.86 5.61 -27.75
C MET A 421 -9.11 4.31 -28.54
N SER A 422 -9.00 4.38 -29.87
CA SER A 422 -9.21 3.24 -30.76
C SER A 422 -8.08 2.22 -30.66
N GLN A 423 -6.83 2.70 -30.66
CA GLN A 423 -5.63 1.87 -30.60
C GLN A 423 -5.38 1.39 -29.17
N PRO A 424 -5.07 0.09 -28.97
CA PRO A 424 -4.68 -0.40 -27.66
C PRO A 424 -3.28 0.11 -27.26
N GLU A 425 -3.06 0.20 -25.96
CA GLU A 425 -1.74 0.34 -25.36
C GLU A 425 -0.97 -0.99 -25.36
N ARG A 426 0.22 -0.98 -24.75
CA ARG A 426 0.93 -2.21 -24.44
C ARG A 426 0.06 -3.11 -23.55
N HIS A 427 0.19 -4.42 -23.75
CA HIS A 427 -0.51 -5.41 -22.96
C HIS A 427 -0.14 -5.31 -21.47
N LYS A 428 -0.95 -5.89 -20.60
CA LYS A 428 -0.60 -6.17 -19.20
C LYS A 428 -0.49 -7.66 -18.99
N SER A 429 0.18 -8.07 -17.93
CA SER A 429 0.46 -9.48 -17.71
C SER A 429 -0.04 -10.02 -16.39
N ILE A 430 -0.43 -11.29 -16.47
CA ILE A 430 -0.69 -12.19 -15.34
C ILE A 430 0.40 -13.25 -15.40
N VAL A 431 1.26 -13.28 -14.39
CA VAL A 431 2.44 -14.16 -14.38
C VAL A 431 2.31 -15.22 -13.30
N ARG A 432 2.88 -16.39 -13.57
CA ARG A 432 3.09 -17.43 -12.57
C ARG A 432 4.41 -17.18 -11.85
N PRO A 433 4.42 -16.79 -10.55
CA PRO A 433 5.65 -16.35 -9.87
C PRO A 433 6.81 -17.38 -9.87
N GLU A 434 6.51 -18.68 -9.93
CA GLU A 434 7.51 -19.76 -9.99
C GLU A 434 8.38 -19.71 -11.25
N THR A 435 7.83 -19.12 -12.30
CA THR A 435 8.41 -19.12 -13.66
C THR A 435 9.30 -17.91 -13.90
N LEU A 436 9.35 -16.96 -12.95
CA LEU A 436 10.14 -15.74 -13.09
C LEU A 436 11.64 -16.03 -13.02
N ASN A 437 12.41 -15.35 -13.87
CA ASN A 437 13.86 -15.45 -13.89
C ASN A 437 14.47 -15.03 -12.54
N THR A 438 15.62 -15.61 -12.19
CA THR A 438 16.33 -15.29 -10.93
C THR A 438 16.83 -13.85 -10.84
N THR A 439 16.90 -13.14 -11.97
CA THR A 439 17.25 -11.71 -12.03
C THR A 439 16.08 -10.80 -11.65
N LEU A 440 14.84 -11.29 -11.71
CA LEU A 440 13.60 -10.53 -11.52
C LEU A 440 13.48 -9.28 -12.41
N ILE A 441 14.20 -9.26 -13.54
CA ILE A 441 14.11 -8.16 -14.50
C ILE A 441 12.67 -8.03 -14.95
N ASN A 442 12.15 -6.81 -14.86
CA ASN A 442 10.81 -6.49 -15.31
C ASN A 442 10.74 -5.12 -15.99
N VAL A 443 9.72 -4.97 -16.83
CA VAL A 443 9.34 -3.73 -17.51
C VAL A 443 7.95 -3.36 -17.00
N VAL A 444 7.89 -3.05 -15.69
CA VAL A 444 6.67 -2.78 -14.93
C VAL A 444 5.74 -4.00 -14.92
N HIS A 445 4.86 -4.15 -15.90
CA HIS A 445 3.86 -5.20 -15.91
C HIS A 445 4.36 -6.54 -16.47
N HIS A 446 5.58 -6.60 -17.01
CA HIS A 446 6.16 -7.80 -17.64
C HIS A 446 7.41 -8.24 -16.93
N PHE A 447 7.55 -9.53 -16.66
CA PHE A 447 8.77 -10.10 -16.11
C PHE A 447 9.49 -10.98 -17.14
N GLN A 448 10.81 -11.02 -17.07
CA GLN A 448 11.57 -12.06 -17.75
C GLN A 448 11.28 -13.42 -17.13
N LEU A 449 10.92 -14.38 -17.97
CA LEU A 449 10.68 -15.77 -17.56
C LEU A 449 12.00 -16.57 -17.54
N LYS A 450 11.98 -17.69 -16.82
CA LYS A 450 13.00 -18.73 -16.90
C LYS A 450 12.97 -19.40 -18.27
N GLU A 451 14.11 -19.94 -18.68
CA GLU A 451 14.20 -20.77 -19.87
C GLU A 451 13.19 -21.93 -19.83
N GLY A 452 12.58 -22.21 -20.99
CA GLY A 452 11.54 -23.24 -21.13
C GLY A 452 10.11 -22.79 -20.77
N PHE A 453 9.92 -21.55 -20.29
CA PHE A 453 8.60 -20.95 -20.12
C PHE A 453 8.34 -19.87 -21.19
N THR A 454 7.09 -19.75 -21.60
CA THR A 454 6.66 -18.77 -22.61
C THR A 454 5.39 -18.03 -22.16
N PHE A 455 4.96 -17.05 -22.96
CA PHE A 455 3.71 -16.32 -22.78
C PHE A 455 2.64 -16.77 -23.78
N VAL A 456 1.39 -16.43 -23.49
CA VAL A 456 0.25 -16.52 -24.41
C VAL A 456 -0.51 -15.21 -24.42
N ASP A 457 -0.86 -14.72 -25.61
CA ASP A 457 -1.72 -13.55 -25.78
C ASP A 457 -3.19 -13.99 -25.80
N VAL A 458 -4.04 -13.33 -25.01
CA VAL A 458 -5.47 -13.61 -24.92
C VAL A 458 -6.22 -12.80 -25.97
N GLU A 459 -7.18 -13.44 -26.65
CA GLU A 459 -8.05 -12.77 -27.61
C GLU A 459 -8.94 -11.73 -26.92
N LYS A 460 -9.27 -10.65 -27.65
CA LYS A 460 -9.97 -9.48 -27.11
C LYS A 460 -11.42 -9.76 -26.68
N ASP A 461 -12.05 -10.76 -27.28
CA ASP A 461 -13.39 -11.23 -26.92
C ASP A 461 -13.37 -12.10 -25.65
N ALA A 462 -12.21 -12.67 -25.30
CA ALA A 462 -12.04 -13.42 -24.07
C ALA A 462 -11.71 -12.53 -22.87
N MET A 463 -10.73 -11.62 -23.00
CA MET A 463 -10.35 -10.71 -21.91
C MET A 463 -9.58 -9.49 -22.41
N ILE A 464 -9.96 -8.31 -21.93
CA ILE A 464 -9.24 -7.04 -22.13
C ILE A 464 -9.06 -6.30 -20.81
N ILE A 465 -8.25 -5.24 -20.82
CA ILE A 465 -8.16 -4.28 -19.72
C ILE A 465 -8.67 -2.91 -20.18
N ASN A 466 -9.58 -2.35 -19.39
CA ASN A 466 -9.98 -0.96 -19.47
C ASN A 466 -9.09 -0.16 -18.51
N HIS A 467 -8.27 0.72 -19.06
CA HIS A 467 -7.37 1.59 -18.31
C HIS A 467 -7.94 3.01 -18.30
N TYR A 468 -8.47 3.44 -17.15
CA TYR A 468 -9.02 4.79 -16.93
C TYR A 468 -7.90 5.81 -16.73
N LYS A 469 -7.02 5.88 -17.74
CA LYS A 469 -5.77 6.62 -17.75
C LYS A 469 -5.98 8.13 -17.70
N TYR A 470 -6.96 8.63 -18.47
CA TYR A 470 -7.25 10.05 -18.65
C TYR A 470 -8.59 10.40 -18.02
N GLN A 471 -8.62 10.43 -16.69
CA GLN A 471 -9.79 10.88 -15.93
C GLN A 471 -9.97 12.40 -16.05
N VAL A 472 -11.00 12.93 -15.39
CA VAL A 472 -11.20 14.38 -15.27
C VAL A 472 -9.95 15.08 -14.75
N TRP A 473 -9.79 16.35 -15.14
CA TRP A 473 -8.54 17.08 -14.96
C TRP A 473 -8.06 17.12 -13.50
N ASP A 474 -8.98 17.33 -12.56
CA ASP A 474 -8.67 17.40 -11.14
C ASP A 474 -8.03 16.14 -10.56
N ILE A 475 -8.34 14.97 -11.14
CA ILE A 475 -7.68 13.71 -10.80
C ILE A 475 -6.40 13.53 -11.63
N PHE A 476 -6.47 13.82 -12.93
CA PHE A 476 -5.33 13.60 -13.83
C PHE A 476 -4.11 14.45 -13.47
N LYS A 477 -4.30 15.71 -13.04
CA LYS A 477 -3.22 16.65 -12.71
C LYS A 477 -2.31 16.15 -11.57
N GLU A 478 -2.80 15.26 -10.71
CA GLU A 478 -2.00 14.64 -9.65
C GLU A 478 -0.81 13.84 -10.21
N LYS A 479 -0.93 13.31 -11.44
CA LYS A 479 0.18 12.64 -12.13
C LYS A 479 1.39 13.59 -12.31
N PHE A 480 1.19 14.92 -12.35
CA PHE A 480 2.28 15.90 -12.46
C PHE A 480 3.13 16.05 -11.19
N LYS A 481 2.65 15.59 -10.03
CA LYS A 481 3.39 15.70 -8.77
C LYS A 481 4.49 14.66 -8.66
N ARG A 482 4.23 13.42 -9.05
CA ARG A 482 5.19 12.30 -8.92
C ARG A 482 4.77 11.12 -9.79
N ARG A 483 5.74 10.51 -10.48
CA ARG A 483 5.58 9.15 -11.05
C ARG A 483 6.28 8.10 -10.20
N VAL A 484 5.74 6.88 -10.22
CA VAL A 484 6.30 5.71 -9.50
C VAL A 484 7.29 4.91 -10.34
N ALA A 485 7.12 4.86 -11.66
CA ALA A 485 7.95 4.08 -12.60
C ALA A 485 9.41 4.55 -12.60
N THR A 486 10.36 3.61 -12.55
CA THR A 486 11.80 3.92 -12.36
C THR A 486 12.40 4.62 -13.57
N TYR A 487 12.10 4.14 -14.77
CA TYR A 487 12.75 4.58 -16.01
C TYR A 487 11.93 5.57 -16.84
N VAL A 488 10.84 6.10 -16.28
CA VAL A 488 9.97 7.05 -16.96
C VAL A 488 10.19 8.45 -16.39
N ALA A 489 10.52 9.40 -17.26
CA ALA A 489 10.73 10.81 -16.90
C ALA A 489 9.51 11.40 -16.19
N ASP A 490 9.73 12.33 -15.25
CA ASP A 490 8.62 13.00 -14.58
C ASP A 490 7.87 13.92 -15.55
N TRP A 491 6.62 14.22 -15.22
CA TRP A 491 5.79 15.06 -16.07
C TRP A 491 6.37 16.48 -16.25
N GLN A 492 7.10 16.96 -15.25
CA GLN A 492 7.70 18.29 -15.26
C GLN A 492 8.98 18.35 -16.09
N ASP A 493 9.58 17.20 -16.41
CA ASP A 493 10.79 17.11 -17.21
C ASP A 493 10.47 17.38 -18.68
N LYS A 494 11.36 18.13 -19.34
CA LYS A 494 11.28 18.41 -20.78
C LYS A 494 11.77 17.24 -21.64
N GLU A 495 12.42 16.27 -21.03
CA GLU A 495 12.86 15.06 -21.72
C GLU A 495 11.65 14.23 -22.15
N ASN A 496 11.71 13.65 -23.36
CA ASN A 496 10.71 12.70 -23.86
C ASN A 496 9.26 13.23 -23.91
N VAL A 497 9.04 14.54 -24.03
CA VAL A 497 7.69 15.12 -24.14
C VAL A 497 6.87 14.53 -25.29
N GLY A 498 7.53 14.12 -26.39
CA GLY A 498 6.89 13.45 -27.53
C GLY A 498 6.77 11.93 -27.44
N SER A 499 7.14 11.30 -26.31
CA SER A 499 7.07 9.84 -26.17
C SER A 499 5.64 9.34 -25.94
N LYS A 500 5.43 8.04 -26.16
CA LYS A 500 4.16 7.36 -25.85
C LYS A 500 3.83 7.32 -24.36
N ASP A 501 4.80 7.63 -23.49
CA ASP A 501 4.61 7.68 -22.03
C ASP A 501 4.00 9.02 -21.56
N ARG A 502 3.82 9.97 -22.49
CA ARG A 502 3.21 11.28 -22.27
C ARG A 502 1.81 11.32 -22.85
N THR A 503 1.00 12.23 -22.33
CA THR A 503 -0.33 12.49 -22.88
C THR A 503 -0.19 13.35 -24.13
N PRO A 504 -0.77 12.94 -25.27
CA PRO A 504 -0.75 13.73 -26.49
C PRO A 504 -1.29 15.16 -26.26
N GLY A 505 -0.54 16.15 -26.73
CA GLY A 505 -0.94 17.56 -26.65
C GLY A 505 -0.89 18.18 -25.25
N LEU A 506 -0.18 17.58 -24.29
CA LEU A 506 0.09 18.16 -22.97
C LEU A 506 1.58 18.53 -22.81
N GLY A 507 1.83 19.69 -22.23
CA GLY A 507 3.18 20.15 -21.88
C GLY A 507 3.71 19.57 -20.58
N THR A 508 4.61 20.31 -19.91
CA THR A 508 5.23 19.92 -18.64
C THR A 508 4.60 20.57 -17.41
N ARG A 509 3.59 21.41 -17.60
CA ARG A 509 2.87 22.11 -16.52
C ARG A 509 1.46 21.56 -16.37
N PRO A 510 0.92 21.49 -15.14
CA PRO A 510 -0.45 21.10 -14.90
C PRO A 510 -1.40 22.25 -15.23
N VAL A 511 -1.59 22.52 -16.53
CA VAL A 511 -2.59 23.45 -17.04
C VAL A 511 -3.64 22.67 -17.81
N GLU A 512 -4.91 22.86 -17.44
CA GLU A 512 -6.05 22.19 -18.09
C GLU A 512 -6.24 22.68 -19.52
N PRO A 513 -6.23 21.80 -20.53
CA PRO A 513 -6.67 22.15 -21.86
C PRO A 513 -8.18 22.45 -21.91
N SER A 514 -8.60 23.45 -22.68
CA SER A 514 -10.01 23.85 -22.77
C SER A 514 -10.95 22.74 -23.28
N ASP A 515 -10.40 21.78 -24.02
CA ASP A 515 -11.07 20.63 -24.62
C ASP A 515 -10.84 19.31 -23.86
N TRP A 516 -10.27 19.35 -22.64
CA TRP A 516 -9.88 18.14 -21.92
C TRP A 516 -11.01 17.14 -21.74
N ALA A 517 -12.22 17.61 -21.40
CA ALA A 517 -13.38 16.76 -21.15
C ALA A 517 -13.78 15.92 -22.38
N GLU A 518 -13.55 16.44 -23.58
CA GLU A 518 -13.92 15.81 -24.85
C GLU A 518 -12.78 14.97 -25.47
N ARG A 519 -11.56 15.01 -24.91
CA ARG A 519 -10.40 14.26 -25.42
C ARG A 519 -10.54 12.75 -25.24
N PHE A 520 -9.80 12.02 -26.07
CA PHE A 520 -9.66 10.55 -26.04
C PHE A 520 -10.98 9.79 -26.22
N CYS A 521 -11.95 10.36 -26.96
CA CYS A 521 -13.22 9.73 -27.31
C CYS A 521 -13.30 9.34 -28.79
N GLU A 522 -12.43 8.43 -29.22
CA GLU A 522 -12.46 7.90 -30.60
C GLU A 522 -13.50 6.78 -30.76
N VAL A 523 -13.71 6.00 -29.71
CA VAL A 523 -14.69 4.91 -29.65
C VAL A 523 -15.53 5.07 -28.39
N ARG A 524 -16.86 5.00 -28.55
CA ARG A 524 -17.79 4.85 -27.43
C ARG A 524 -17.90 3.37 -27.07
N ASP A 525 -17.45 3.02 -25.88
CA ASP A 525 -17.37 1.66 -25.35
C ASP A 525 -18.12 1.58 -24.02
N ASN A 526 -19.28 0.92 -24.03
CA ASN A 526 -20.12 0.73 -22.85
C ASN A 526 -20.00 -0.68 -22.26
N GLY A 527 -19.15 -1.56 -22.80
CA GLY A 527 -19.19 -2.99 -22.48
C GLY A 527 -19.02 -3.27 -20.97
N LEU A 528 -17.98 -2.69 -20.36
CA LEU A 528 -17.76 -2.83 -18.92
C LEU A 528 -18.81 -2.10 -18.08
N LYS A 529 -19.27 -0.92 -18.53
CA LYS A 529 -20.33 -0.16 -17.86
C LYS A 529 -21.61 -0.98 -17.76
N ASP A 530 -22.07 -1.54 -18.89
CA ASP A 530 -23.33 -2.26 -18.97
C ASP A 530 -23.26 -3.53 -18.11
N TRP A 531 -22.13 -4.26 -18.17
CA TRP A 531 -21.89 -5.43 -17.33
C TRP A 531 -21.90 -5.09 -15.83
N VAL A 532 -21.25 -3.99 -15.44
CA VAL A 532 -21.22 -3.52 -14.04
C VAL A 532 -22.61 -3.13 -13.56
N LEU A 533 -23.38 -2.41 -14.37
CA LEU A 533 -24.74 -2.00 -14.00
C LEU A 533 -25.69 -3.19 -13.88
N GLU A 534 -25.49 -4.23 -14.68
CA GLU A 534 -26.28 -5.46 -14.61
C GLU A 534 -25.94 -6.30 -13.35
N ASN A 535 -24.67 -6.40 -12.99
CA ASN A 535 -24.19 -7.37 -12.00
C ASN A 535 -23.90 -6.80 -10.60
N PHE A 536 -23.67 -5.49 -10.47
CA PHE A 536 -23.20 -4.86 -9.22
C PHE A 536 -24.13 -3.78 -8.67
N VAL A 537 -25.28 -3.55 -9.29
CA VAL A 537 -26.31 -2.66 -8.72
C VAL A 537 -27.10 -3.41 -7.66
N ASP A 538 -27.12 -2.86 -6.45
CA ASP A 538 -27.97 -3.37 -5.37
C ASP A 538 -29.44 -3.09 -5.69
N ARG A 539 -30.26 -4.15 -5.69
CA ARG A 539 -31.67 -4.08 -6.10
C ARG A 539 -32.52 -3.17 -5.22
N LYS A 540 -32.15 -2.96 -3.95
CA LYS A 540 -32.93 -2.17 -3.00
C LYS A 540 -32.60 -0.68 -3.10
N THR A 541 -31.32 -0.35 -3.16
CA THR A 541 -30.82 1.02 -3.14
C THR A 541 -30.66 1.62 -4.53
N GLN A 542 -30.64 0.79 -5.58
CA GLN A 542 -30.37 1.18 -6.97
C GLN A 542 -29.00 1.86 -7.15
N ARG A 543 -28.06 1.55 -6.25
CA ARG A 543 -26.67 2.04 -6.25
C ARG A 543 -25.71 0.89 -6.49
N LEU A 544 -24.54 1.18 -7.05
CA LEU A 544 -23.48 0.17 -7.12
C LEU A 544 -23.01 -0.20 -5.71
N VAL A 545 -22.63 -1.46 -5.49
CA VAL A 545 -22.25 -1.96 -4.15
C VAL A 545 -21.07 -1.23 -3.49
N TRP A 546 -20.26 -0.50 -4.27
CA TRP A 546 -19.16 0.34 -3.77
C TRP A 546 -19.54 1.82 -3.62
N GLU A 547 -20.72 2.24 -4.05
CA GLU A 547 -21.26 3.57 -3.76
C GLU A 547 -21.65 3.63 -2.27
N GLY A 548 -20.67 3.79 -1.40
CA GLY A 548 -20.91 3.99 0.03
C GLY A 548 -21.73 5.25 0.29
N GLU A 549 -22.44 5.29 1.42
CA GLU A 549 -22.82 6.56 2.04
C GLU A 549 -21.50 7.25 2.44
N ARG A 550 -20.92 8.03 1.52
CA ARG A 550 -19.91 9.01 1.92
C ARG A 550 -20.58 9.86 2.97
N ASN A 551 -20.21 9.72 4.25
CA ASN A 551 -20.68 10.61 5.29
C ASN A 551 -20.35 12.03 4.84
N ILE A 552 -21.38 12.74 4.40
CA ILE A 552 -21.37 14.15 4.04
C ILE A 552 -21.25 14.91 5.36
N MET A 553 -20.12 14.78 6.05
CA MET A 553 -19.81 15.56 7.26
C MET A 553 -18.51 16.35 7.13
N VAL A 554 -17.84 16.28 5.97
CA VAL A 554 -16.66 17.11 5.69
C VAL A 554 -16.98 18.26 4.72
N GLY A 555 -18.04 18.13 3.91
CA GLY A 555 -18.47 19.18 2.98
C GLY A 555 -19.25 20.33 3.62
N GLU A 556 -20.07 20.06 4.64
CA GLU A 556 -20.86 21.11 5.31
C GLU A 556 -20.06 21.90 6.35
N VAL A 557 -19.02 21.29 6.94
CA VAL A 557 -18.17 21.98 7.93
C VAL A 557 -17.26 23.02 7.26
N VAL A 558 -16.80 22.78 6.03
CA VAL A 558 -16.02 23.79 5.28
C VAL A 558 -16.91 24.93 4.77
N ALA A 559 -18.19 24.67 4.47
CA ALA A 559 -19.14 25.72 4.09
C ALA A 559 -19.59 26.58 5.28
N GLN A 560 -19.65 26.04 6.50
CA GLN A 560 -20.01 26.79 7.72
C GLN A 560 -18.83 27.52 8.38
N MET A 561 -17.58 27.17 8.08
CA MET A 561 -16.40 27.88 8.61
C MET A 561 -15.94 29.05 7.72
N GLY A 562 -16.61 29.30 6.60
CA GLY A 562 -16.40 30.48 5.73
C GLY A 562 -17.39 31.63 5.95
N LEU A 563 -18.30 31.50 6.92
CA LEU A 563 -19.30 32.51 7.30
C LEU A 563 -19.42 32.57 8.83
N CYS A 564 -18.37 33.07 9.50
CA CYS A 564 -18.41 33.66 10.84
C CYS A 564 -17.18 34.57 11.01
#